data_AF-A0A1R4IAD1-F1
#
_entry.id   AF-A0A1R4IAD1-F1
#
_cell.length_a   1.000
_cell.length_b   1.000
_cell.length_c   1.000
_cell.angle_alpha   90.00
_cell.angle_beta   90.00
_cell.angle_gamma   90.00
#
_symmetry.space_group_name_H-M   'P 1'
#
loop_
_entity.id
_entity.type
_entity.pdbx_description
1 polymer ?
#
loop_
_entity_poly.entity_id
_entity_poly.type
_entity_poly.pdbx_seq_one_letter_code
_entity_poly.pdbx_strand_id
1 'polypeptide(L)'
;MTTTSTSRPESLHRRQGLTEQAAQAAIDQACRRLRLPTIRAVVDDAVAAATKDQLTYQGFLAELLLAEVDDRDRRSTLRRIKSAGFPARNGSPTSTSTPTRTSTPPPSTSSPPATGSAAATRCA
;
A
#
# COMPACT_ATOMS: atom_id res chain seq x y z
N MET A 1 -50.28 7.25 24.37
CA MET A 1 -49.37 6.59 23.41
C MET A 1 -49.04 7.59 22.31
N THR A 2 -47.89 8.25 22.39
CA THR A 2 -47.46 9.26 21.41
C THR A 2 -46.60 8.60 20.33
N THR A 3 -47.06 8.65 19.08
CA THR A 3 -46.36 8.13 17.90
C THR A 3 -45.43 9.21 17.34
N THR A 4 -44.13 9.09 17.60
CA THR A 4 -43.13 9.96 16.97
C THR A 4 -42.96 9.53 15.51
N SER A 5 -43.53 10.29 14.58
CA SER A 5 -43.33 10.13 13.14
C SER A 5 -41.92 10.62 12.79
N THR A 6 -40.99 9.68 12.59
CA THR A 6 -39.64 9.96 12.07
C THR A 6 -39.78 10.52 10.66
N SER A 7 -39.63 11.85 10.52
CA SER A 7 -39.57 12.51 9.22
C SER A 7 -38.45 11.90 8.38
N ARG A 8 -38.81 11.25 7.28
CA ARG A 8 -37.91 10.77 6.23
C ARG A 8 -36.96 11.92 5.84
N PRO A 9 -35.66 11.68 5.61
CA PRO A 9 -34.71 12.75 5.33
C PRO A 9 -35.14 13.54 4.08
N GLU A 10 -35.73 14.72 4.28
CA GLU A 10 -35.94 15.72 3.22
C GLU A 10 -34.62 16.12 2.54
N SER A 11 -33.48 15.78 3.14
CA SER A 11 -32.12 16.12 2.71
C SER A 11 -31.64 15.46 1.42
N LEU A 12 -32.31 14.40 0.91
CA LEU A 12 -31.98 13.84 -0.40
C LEU A 12 -32.54 14.65 -1.57
N HIS A 13 -33.62 15.41 -1.36
CA HIS A 13 -34.36 16.09 -2.43
C HIS A 13 -33.75 17.45 -2.84
N ARG A 14 -32.82 18.03 -2.07
CA ARG A 14 -32.26 19.38 -2.28
C ARG A 14 -30.75 19.38 -2.54
N ARG A 15 -30.22 18.39 -3.25
CA ARG A 15 -28.90 18.50 -3.89
C ARG A 15 -28.99 18.63 -5.41
N GLN A 16 -30.16 19.02 -5.91
CA GLN A 16 -30.40 19.27 -7.33
C GLN A 16 -29.67 20.57 -7.70
N GLY A 17 -28.59 20.45 -8.48
CA GLY A 17 -27.66 21.53 -8.82
C GLY A 17 -26.19 21.22 -8.54
N LEU A 18 -25.85 19.98 -8.16
CA LEU A 18 -24.45 19.58 -8.01
C LEU A 18 -23.84 19.36 -9.41
N THR A 19 -22.79 20.11 -9.74
CA THR A 19 -21.99 19.84 -10.94
C THR A 19 -21.29 18.49 -10.80
N GLU A 20 -20.93 17.85 -11.92
CA GLU A 20 -20.19 16.57 -11.91
C GLU A 20 -18.91 16.66 -11.07
N GLN A 21 -18.18 17.77 -11.22
CA GLN A 21 -16.98 18.03 -10.42
C GLN A 21 -17.28 18.15 -8.92
N ALA A 22 -18.39 18.78 -8.55
CA ALA A 22 -18.82 18.87 -7.15
C ALA A 22 -19.31 17.52 -6.60
N ALA A 23 -19.90 16.67 -7.44
CA ALA A 23 -20.25 15.30 -7.10
C ALA A 23 -18.99 14.48 -6.79
N GLN A 24 -17.99 14.55 -7.66
CA GLN A 24 -16.72 13.83 -7.48
C GLN A 24 -15.98 14.28 -6.21
N ALA A 25 -15.94 15.60 -5.95
CA ALA A 25 -15.36 16.12 -4.71
C ALA A 25 -16.14 15.66 -3.46
N ALA A 26 -17.47 15.61 -3.53
CA ALA A 26 -18.30 15.11 -2.43
C ALA A 26 -18.07 13.61 -2.19
N ILE A 27 -17.86 12.82 -3.24
CA ILE A 27 -17.50 11.40 -3.15
C ILE A 27 -16.14 11.23 -2.45
N ASP A 28 -15.08 11.95 -2.86
CA ASP A 28 -13.77 11.87 -2.20
C ASP A 28 -13.86 12.22 -0.71
N GLN A 29 -14.55 13.32 -0.39
CA GLN A 29 -14.76 13.75 1.00
C GLN A 29 -15.53 12.70 1.82
N ALA A 30 -16.61 12.15 1.28
CA ALA A 30 -17.39 11.11 1.94
C ALA A 30 -16.55 9.84 2.17
N CYS A 31 -15.79 9.40 1.17
CA CYS A 31 -14.94 8.21 1.28
C CYS A 31 -13.86 8.38 2.34
N ARG A 32 -13.25 9.57 2.46
CA ARG A 32 -12.31 9.86 3.56
C ARG A 32 -12.98 9.76 4.93
N ARG A 33 -14.15 10.39 5.09
CA ARG A 33 -14.87 10.42 6.39
C ARG A 33 -15.37 9.05 6.80
N LEU A 34 -15.84 8.25 5.86
CA LEU A 34 -16.33 6.89 6.07
C LEU A 34 -15.20 5.85 6.09
N ARG A 35 -13.96 6.27 5.80
CA ARG A 35 -12.79 5.40 5.68
C ARG A 35 -13.06 4.27 4.68
N LEU A 36 -13.38 4.63 3.44
CA LEU A 36 -13.57 3.72 2.30
C LEU A 36 -12.35 3.82 1.37
N PRO A 37 -11.17 3.33 1.78
CA PRO A 37 -9.93 3.48 1.01
C PRO A 37 -9.96 2.77 -0.35
N THR A 38 -10.68 1.65 -0.48
CA THR A 38 -10.73 0.88 -1.72
C THR A 38 -11.60 1.59 -2.73
N ILE A 39 -12.83 1.96 -2.35
CA ILE A 39 -13.74 2.74 -3.22
C ILE A 39 -13.07 4.04 -3.67
N ARG A 40 -12.43 4.76 -2.75
CA ARG A 40 -11.72 6.01 -3.07
C ARG A 40 -10.63 5.83 -4.13
N ALA A 41 -9.99 4.65 -4.18
CA ALA A 41 -8.93 4.36 -5.14
C ALA A 41 -9.44 3.95 -6.52
N VAL A 42 -10.68 3.42 -6.60
CA VAL A 42 -11.20 2.79 -7.83
C VAL A 42 -12.47 3.42 -8.39
N VAL A 43 -13.04 4.44 -7.72
CA VAL A 43 -14.36 4.97 -8.09
C VAL A 43 -14.42 5.48 -9.54
N ASP A 44 -13.36 6.13 -10.03
CA ASP A 44 -13.31 6.64 -11.41
C ASP A 44 -13.31 5.50 -12.43
N ASP A 45 -12.50 4.47 -12.20
CA ASP A 45 -12.44 3.27 -13.03
C ASP A 45 -13.76 2.50 -12.98
N ALA A 46 -14.38 2.41 -11.80
CA ALA A 46 -15.66 1.75 -11.60
C ALA A 46 -16.81 2.47 -12.31
N VAL A 47 -16.82 3.81 -12.33
CA VAL A 47 -17.79 4.60 -13.10
C VAL A 47 -17.62 4.37 -14.60
N ALA A 48 -16.38 4.35 -15.08
CA ALA A 48 -16.09 4.06 -16.49
C ALA A 48 -16.53 2.64 -16.90
N ALA A 49 -16.22 1.65 -16.07
CA ALA A 49 -16.65 0.27 -16.28
C ALA A 49 -18.18 0.13 -16.24
N ALA A 50 -18.83 0.68 -15.22
CA ALA A 50 -20.29 0.64 -15.08
C ALA A 50 -21.02 1.30 -16.26
N THR A 51 -20.46 2.38 -16.81
CA THR A 51 -20.99 3.06 -18.00
C THR A 51 -20.88 2.16 -19.24
N LYS A 52 -19.73 1.51 -19.42
CA LYS A 52 -19.48 0.59 -20.53
C LYS A 52 -20.37 -0.65 -20.45
N ASP A 53 -20.49 -1.23 -19.27
CA ASP A 53 -21.21 -2.48 -19.00
C ASP A 53 -22.70 -2.26 -18.73
N GLN A 54 -23.15 -0.99 -18.78
CA GLN A 54 -24.55 -0.58 -18.56
C GLN A 54 -25.13 -1.11 -17.26
N LEU A 55 -24.35 -1.04 -16.17
CA LEU A 55 -24.80 -1.49 -14.87
C LEU A 55 -25.97 -0.65 -14.36
N THR A 56 -26.90 -1.31 -13.68
CA THR A 56 -27.92 -0.60 -12.91
C THR A 56 -27.26 0.15 -11.75
N TYR A 57 -27.86 1.25 -11.28
CA TYR A 57 -27.36 1.98 -10.12
C TYR A 57 -27.18 1.09 -8.88
N GLN A 58 -28.07 0.10 -8.70
CA GLN A 58 -27.97 -0.88 -7.61
C GLN A 58 -26.77 -1.81 -7.81
N GLY A 59 -26.53 -2.27 -9.04
CA GLY A 59 -25.39 -3.13 -9.38
C GLY A 59 -24.06 -2.43 -9.17
N PHE A 60 -23.91 -1.20 -9.68
CA PHE A 60 -22.73 -0.37 -9.49
C PHE A 60 -22.42 -0.13 -7.99
N LEU A 61 -23.45 0.23 -7.21
CA LEU A 61 -23.27 0.43 -5.77
C LEU A 61 -22.90 -0.86 -5.04
N ALA A 62 -23.49 -1.99 -5.41
CA ALA A 62 -23.17 -3.29 -4.82
C ALA A 62 -21.71 -3.68 -5.11
N GLU A 63 -21.23 -3.48 -6.33
CA GLU A 63 -19.86 -3.79 -6.73
C GLU A 63 -18.83 -2.99 -5.92
N LEU A 64 -19.02 -1.68 -5.80
CA LEU A 64 -18.15 -0.82 -4.99
C LEU A 64 -18.10 -1.25 -3.53
N LEU A 65 -19.26 -1.56 -2.93
CA LEU A 65 -19.34 -1.96 -1.52
C LEU A 65 -18.74 -3.34 -1.28
N LEU A 66 -18.95 -4.30 -2.19
CA LEU A 66 -18.35 -5.63 -2.10
C LEU A 66 -16.83 -5.54 -2.21
N ALA A 67 -16.30 -4.78 -3.16
CA ALA A 67 -14.86 -4.57 -3.31
C ALA A 67 -14.21 -3.98 -2.03
N GLU A 68 -14.91 -3.06 -1.37
CA GLU A 68 -14.45 -2.47 -0.10
C GLU A 68 -14.43 -3.49 1.04
N VAL A 69 -15.47 -4.31 1.17
CA VAL A 69 -15.57 -5.36 2.20
C VAL A 69 -14.52 -6.44 1.97
N ASP A 70 -14.38 -6.92 0.73
CA ASP A 70 -13.43 -7.98 0.36
C ASP A 70 -11.99 -7.56 0.69
N ASP A 71 -11.59 -6.33 0.33
CA ASP A 71 -10.24 -5.85 0.62
C ASP A 71 -10.00 -5.63 2.12
N ARG A 72 -11.03 -5.20 2.87
CA ARG A 72 -10.95 -5.10 4.34
C ARG A 72 -10.77 -6.46 5.00
N ASP A 73 -11.50 -7.48 4.55
CA ASP A 73 -11.41 -8.84 5.07
C ASP A 73 -10.07 -9.49 4.72
N ARG A 74 -9.57 -9.25 3.49
CA ARG A 74 -8.22 -9.63 3.10
C ARG A 74 -7.16 -9.00 4.01
N ARG A 75 -7.22 -7.68 4.24
CA ARG A 75 -6.28 -6.97 5.14
C ARG A 75 -6.41 -7.42 6.60
N SER A 76 -7.63 -7.70 7.07
CA SER A 76 -7.88 -8.26 8.40
C SER A 76 -7.21 -9.62 8.55
N THR A 77 -7.42 -10.51 7.59
CA THR A 77 -6.85 -11.86 7.56
C THR A 77 -5.32 -11.82 7.52
N LEU A 78 -4.72 -11.02 6.63
CA LEU A 78 -3.27 -10.87 6.54
C LEU A 78 -2.64 -10.34 7.84
N ARG A 79 -3.29 -9.37 8.48
CA ARG A 79 -2.82 -8.86 9.78
C ARG A 79 -2.89 -9.92 10.87
N ARG A 80 -3.98 -10.70 10.94
CA ARG A 80 -4.13 -11.80 11.92
C ARG A 80 -3.08 -12.89 11.71
N ILE A 81 -2.82 -13.29 10.46
CA ILE A 81 -1.77 -14.26 10.13
C ILE A 81 -0.40 -13.72 10.56
N LYS A 82 -0.09 -12.47 10.21
CA LYS A 82 1.18 -11.83 10.58
C LYS A 82 1.35 -11.70 12.10
N SER A 83 0.29 -11.34 12.83
CA SER A 83 0.34 -11.19 14.29
C SER A 83 0.40 -12.51 15.04
N ALA A 84 -0.14 -13.59 14.47
CA ALA A 84 -0.11 -14.91 15.08
C ALA A 84 1.30 -15.53 15.12
N GLY A 85 2.26 -14.99 14.36
CA GLY A 85 3.65 -15.42 14.41
C GLY A 85 3.85 -16.91 14.07
N PHE A 86 2.95 -17.49 13.26
CA PHE A 86 3.05 -18.88 12.87
C PHE A 86 4.44 -19.14 12.27
N PRO A 87 5.14 -20.19 12.72
CA PRO A 87 6.41 -20.56 12.10
C PRO A 87 6.16 -20.79 10.62
N ALA A 88 6.86 -20.05 9.77
CA ALA A 88 6.87 -20.34 8.34
C ALA A 88 7.28 -21.80 8.20
N ARG A 89 6.45 -22.62 7.54
CA ARG A 89 6.70 -24.05 7.34
C ARG A 89 8.07 -24.23 6.68
N ASN A 90 9.09 -24.42 7.50
CA ASN A 90 10.47 -24.65 7.12
C ASN A 90 10.63 -26.15 6.90
N GLY A 91 10.29 -26.55 5.69
CA GLY A 91 10.66 -27.83 5.09
C GLY A 91 10.87 -27.75 3.58
N SER A 92 10.94 -26.54 2.99
CA SER A 92 11.55 -26.39 1.66
C SER A 92 13.03 -26.03 1.85
N PRO A 93 13.96 -26.80 1.31
CA PRO A 93 15.36 -26.41 1.28
C PRO A 93 15.47 -25.30 0.25
N THR A 94 15.33 -24.04 0.68
CA THR A 94 15.88 -22.94 -0.12
C THR A 94 17.30 -22.73 0.32
N SER A 95 18.16 -23.01 -0.65
CA SER A 95 19.57 -23.23 -0.56
C SER A 95 20.34 -22.00 -0.08
N THR A 96 21.43 -22.31 0.62
CA THR A 96 22.68 -21.53 0.67
C THR A 96 22.70 -20.33 1.62
N SER A 97 23.02 -20.64 2.87
CA SER A 97 23.96 -19.82 3.63
C SER A 97 25.26 -19.65 2.83
N THR A 98 25.54 -18.44 2.36
CA THR A 98 26.91 -18.03 1.99
C THR A 98 27.54 -17.45 3.25
N PRO A 99 28.46 -18.15 3.95
CA PRO A 99 29.27 -17.48 4.95
C PRO A 99 30.31 -16.64 4.19
N THR A 100 30.18 -15.32 4.25
CA THR A 100 31.28 -14.41 3.92
C THR A 100 32.40 -14.65 4.94
N ARG A 101 33.29 -15.60 4.63
CA ARG A 101 34.60 -15.68 5.28
C ARG A 101 35.46 -14.57 4.68
N THR A 102 35.43 -13.41 5.32
CA THR A 102 36.51 -12.43 5.22
C THR A 102 37.77 -13.08 5.78
N SER A 103 38.60 -13.67 4.92
CA SER A 103 39.97 -14.03 5.26
C SER A 103 40.88 -12.86 4.90
N THR A 104 41.08 -11.95 5.85
CA THR A 104 42.24 -11.05 5.81
C THR A 104 43.49 -11.91 5.98
N PRO A 105 44.47 -11.89 5.06
CA PRO A 105 45.74 -12.58 5.29
C PRO A 105 46.57 -11.80 6.33
N PRO A 106 47.33 -12.48 7.21
CA PRO A 106 48.29 -11.81 8.09
C PRO A 106 49.48 -11.24 7.27
N PRO A 107 50.15 -10.18 7.74
CA PRO A 107 51.29 -9.61 7.03
C PRO A 107 52.49 -10.56 7.13
N SER A 108 53.00 -11.00 5.98
CA SER A 108 54.32 -11.63 5.89
C SER A 108 55.38 -10.54 5.93
N THR A 109 56.02 -10.39 7.09
CA THR A 109 57.28 -9.66 7.27
C THR A 109 58.38 -10.36 6.49
N SER A 110 58.81 -9.78 5.38
CA SER A 110 60.15 -9.97 4.84
C SER A 110 60.82 -8.61 4.69
N SER A 111 61.75 -8.35 5.60
CA SER A 111 62.72 -7.27 5.46
C SER A 111 63.65 -7.55 4.28
N PRO A 112 63.98 -6.58 3.42
CA PRO A 112 65.23 -6.58 2.69
C PRO A 112 66.28 -5.71 3.42
N PRO A 113 67.58 -6.06 3.36
CA PRO A 113 68.63 -5.21 3.88
C PRO A 113 68.92 -4.01 2.97
N ALA A 114 69.53 -3.02 3.60
CA ALA A 114 69.94 -1.69 3.17
C ALA A 114 70.66 -1.59 1.81
N THR A 115 70.56 -0.42 1.15
CA THR A 115 71.62 0.63 1.17
C THR A 115 71.44 1.66 0.05
N GLY A 116 71.25 2.92 0.46
CA GLY A 116 71.72 4.16 -0.21
C GLY A 116 71.01 4.61 -1.49
N SER A 117 71.01 5.88 -1.89
CA SER A 117 71.37 7.16 -1.28
C SER A 117 71.04 8.25 -2.33
N ALA A 118 70.69 9.46 -1.86
CA ALA A 118 70.75 10.76 -2.55
C ALA A 118 69.69 11.06 -3.64
N ALA A 119 68.76 12.00 -3.39
CA ALA A 119 68.84 13.44 -3.71
C ALA A 119 68.19 13.72 -5.09
N ALA A 120 67.39 14.75 -5.37
CA ALA A 120 67.15 16.04 -4.75
C ALA A 120 65.87 16.67 -5.38
N THR A 121 65.20 17.54 -4.62
CA THR A 121 64.74 18.88 -5.05
C THR A 121 63.61 19.08 -6.10
N ARG A 122 62.43 19.41 -5.54
CA ARG A 122 61.54 20.60 -5.73
C ARG A 122 61.02 21.06 -7.11
N CYS A 123 59.71 21.42 -7.06
CA CYS A 123 58.99 22.56 -7.67
C CYS A 123 58.95 22.61 -9.22
N ALA A 124 57.86 23.01 -9.88
CA ALA A 124 56.58 23.61 -9.52
C ALA A 124 55.52 23.16 -10.54
#